data_AF-A0A820IGR3-F1
#
_entry.id   AF-A0A820IGR3-F1
#
_cell.length_a   1.000
_cell.length_b   1.000
_cell.length_c   1.000
_cell.angle_alpha   90.00
_cell.angle_beta   90.00
_cell.angle_gamma   90.00
#
_symmetry.space_group_name_H-M   'P 1'
#
loop_
_entity.id
_entity.type
_entity.pdbx_description
1 polymer ?
#
loop_
_entity_poly.entity_id
_entity_poly.type
_entity_poly.pdbx_seq_one_letter_code
_entity_poly.pdbx_strand_id
1 'polypeptide(L)' 'MSYCTYVLANHQDIQEKLQEEIKLYSDDTDQSSIYDTVEKLIYLDMFIKEVIRMYPIAAFVMNRLCVEDTFVGKHRIKK' A
#
# COMPACT_ATOMS: atom_id res chain seq x y z
N MET A 1 -1.39 -10.34 -1.30
CA MET A 1 -0.08 -10.47 -1.96
C MET A 1 -0.16 -10.80 -3.44
N SER A 2 -1.22 -11.45 -3.94
CA SER A 2 -1.33 -11.89 -5.35
C SER A 2 -1.23 -10.76 -6.39
N TYR A 3 -1.83 -9.59 -6.12
CA TYR A 3 -1.72 -8.44 -7.03
C TYR A 3 -0.30 -7.85 -7.06
N CYS A 4 0.40 -7.79 -5.93
CA CYS A 4 1.79 -7.33 -5.89
C CYS A 4 2.69 -8.22 -6.76
N THR A 5 2.58 -9.55 -6.60
CA THR A 5 3.36 -10.50 -7.40
C THR A 5 2.98 -10.46 -8.89
N TYR A 6 1.70 -10.24 -9.21
CA TYR A 6 1.26 -10.04 -10.58
C TYR A 6 1.89 -8.78 -11.20
N VAL A 7 1.88 -7.65 -10.49
CA VAL A 7 2.48 -6.41 -11.01
C VAL A 7 3.98 -6.58 -11.23
N LEU A 8 4.69 -7.19 -10.28
CA LEU A 8 6.13 -7.46 -10.40
C LEU A 8 6.44 -8.39 -11.58
N ALA A 9 5.68 -9.48 -11.76
CA ALA A 9 5.88 -10.40 -12.87
C ALA A 9 5.66 -9.76 -14.25
N ASN A 10 4.86 -8.68 -14.35
CA ASN A 10 4.64 -7.96 -15.61
C ASN A 10 5.56 -6.74 -15.79
N HIS A 11 6.23 -6.27 -14.74
CA HIS A 11 7.07 -5.07 -14.75
C HIS A 11 8.44 -5.38 -14.13
N GLN A 12 9.29 -6.02 -14.94
CA GLN A 12 10.62 -6.47 -14.53
C GLN A 12 11.53 -5.30 -14.09
N ASP A 13 11.39 -4.14 -14.73
CA ASP A 13 12.09 -2.89 -14.39
C ASP A 13 11.77 -2.41 -12.96
N ILE A 14 10.50 -2.49 -12.58
CA ILE A 14 10.04 -2.14 -11.23
C ILE A 14 10.59 -3.14 -10.21
N GLN A 15 10.60 -4.43 -10.56
CA GLN A 15 11.14 -5.49 -9.71
C GLN A 15 12.64 -5.32 -9.46
N GLU A 16 13.42 -5.01 -10.49
CA GLU A 16 14.86 -4.75 -10.37
C GLU A 16 15.13 -3.57 -9.45
N LYS A 17 14.43 -2.45 -9.66
CA LYS A 17 14.57 -1.25 -8.82
C LYS A 17 14.22 -1.49 -7.34
N LEU A 18 13.18 -2.30 -7.08
CA LEU A 18 12.83 -2.73 -5.71
C LEU A 18 13.94 -3.57 -5.07
N GLN A 19 14.53 -4.49 -5.83
CA GLN A 19 15.62 -5.32 -5.34
C GLN A 19 16.88 -4.50 -5.05
N GLU A 20 17.19 -3.51 -5.88
CA GLU A 20 18.29 -2.57 -5.64
C GLU A 20 18.09 -1.78 -4.34
N GLU A 21 16.89 -1.25 -4.11
CA GLU A 21 16.56 -0.56 -2.86
C GLU A 21 16.71 -1.49 -1.65
N ILE A 22 16.17 -2.71 -1.72
CA ILE A 22 16.28 -3.67 -0.60
C ILE A 22 17.74 -4.04 -0.33
N LYS A 23 18.53 -4.29 -1.38
CA LYS A 23 19.96 -4.62 -1.24
C LYS A 23 20.74 -3.50 -0.56
N LEU A 24 20.42 -2.23 -0.85
CA LEU A 24 21.08 -1.08 -0.23
C LEU A 24 20.98 -1.09 1.30
N TYR A 25 19.87 -1.58 1.85
CA TYR A 25 19.64 -1.63 3.29
C TYR A 25 19.81 -3.03 3.90
N SER A 26 20.09 -4.05 3.08
CA SER A 26 20.22 -5.44 3.51
C SER A 26 21.50 -5.72 4.30
N ASP A 27 22.58 -4.98 4.04
CA ASP A 27 23.88 -5.19 4.71
C ASP A 27 23.93 -4.58 6.12
N ASP A 28 23.01 -3.67 6.45
CA ASP A 28 22.89 -2.98 7.75
C ASP A 28 21.95 -3.69 8.75
N THR A 29 21.40 -4.86 8.39
CA THR A 29 20.30 -5.46 9.15
C THR A 29 20.78 -6.55 10.12
N ASP A 30 21.05 -6.17 11.38
CA ASP A 30 20.83 -7.08 12.50
C ASP A 30 19.32 -7.39 12.60
N GLN A 31 18.93 -8.63 12.94
CA GLN A 31 17.50 -9.03 12.91
C GLN A 31 16.58 -8.18 13.82
N SER A 32 17.15 -7.46 14.79
CA SER A 32 16.44 -6.50 15.65
C SER A 32 16.02 -5.20 14.93
N SER A 33 16.57 -4.92 13.74
CA SER A 33 16.42 -3.66 12.99
C SER A 33 15.43 -3.73 11.82
N ILE A 34 14.74 -4.86 11.61
CA ILE A 34 13.92 -5.08 10.39
C ILE A 34 12.80 -4.03 10.26
N TYR A 35 12.15 -3.64 11.35
CA TYR A 35 11.11 -2.61 11.31
C TYR A 35 11.67 -1.23 10.92
N ASP A 36 12.76 -0.82 11.55
CA ASP A 36 13.47 0.44 11.23
C ASP A 36 14.01 0.44 9.80
N THR A 37 14.35 -0.74 9.29
CA THR A 37 14.83 -0.92 7.92
C THR A 37 13.68 -0.80 6.92
N VAL A 38 12.51 -1.37 7.21
CA VAL A 38 11.33 -1.27 6.34
C VAL A 38 10.83 0.17 6.24
N GLU A 39 10.89 0.97 7.32
CA GLU A 39 10.55 2.39 7.26
C GLU A 39 11.44 3.21 6.30
N LYS A 40 12.67 2.75 6.06
CA LYS A 40 13.61 3.40 5.13
C LYS A 40 13.37 3.04 3.66
N LEU A 41 12.59 1.98 3.38
CA LEU A 41 12.29 1.52 2.02
C LEU A 41 11.15 2.36 1.39
N ILE A 42 11.49 3.57 0.97
CA ILE A 42 10.54 4.55 0.44
C ILE A 42 9.89 4.05 -0.86
N TYR A 43 10.67 3.46 -1.76
CA TYR A 43 10.16 2.97 -3.04
C TYR A 43 9.26 1.74 -2.85
N LEU A 44 9.58 0.86 -1.88
CA LEU A 44 8.67 -0.21 -1.47
C LEU A 44 7.31 0.30 -0.99
N ASP A 45 7.29 1.32 -0.13
CA ASP A 45 6.04 1.93 0.33
C ASP A 45 5.25 2.57 -0.83
N MET A 46 5.93 3.27 -1.74
CA MET A 46 5.32 3.81 -2.95
C MET A 46 4.72 2.71 -3.83
N PHE A 47 5.43 1.61 -4.04
CA PHE A 47 4.95 0.47 -4.82
C PHE A 47 3.69 -0.14 -4.21
N ILE A 48 3.69 -0.39 -2.90
CA ILE A 48 2.52 -0.97 -2.21
C ILE A 48 1.31 -0.05 -2.36
N LYS A 49 1.49 1.27 -2.19
CA LYS A 49 0.42 2.26 -2.37
C LYS A 49 -0.14 2.26 -3.80
N GLU A 50 0.72 2.17 -4.81
CA GLU A 50 0.26 2.10 -6.21
C GLU A 50 -0.49 0.80 -6.52
N VAL A 51 -0.04 -0.35 -6.00
CA VAL A 51 -0.76 -1.61 -6.15
C VAL A 51 -2.14 -1.53 -5.49
N ILE A 52 -2.27 -0.93 -4.31
CA ILE A 52 -3.56 -0.78 -3.63
C ILE A 52 -4.45 0.26 -4.34
N ARG A 53 -3.88 1.31 -4.94
CA ARG A 53 -4.62 2.28 -5.76
C ARG A 53 -5.23 1.61 -6.99
N MET A 54 -4.48 0.74 -7.66
CA MET A 54 -4.94 0.03 -8.86
C MET A 54 -5.86 -1.16 -8.55
N TYR A 55 -5.55 -1.89 -7.46
CA TYR A 55 -6.30 -3.06 -7.00
C TYR A 55 -6.76 -2.86 -5.55
N PRO A 56 -7.83 -2.07 -5.34
CA PRO A 56 -8.28 -1.74 -3.99
C PRO A 56 -9.02 -2.92 -3.36
N ILE A 57 -8.29 -3.77 -2.62
CA ILE A 57 -8.77 -5.03 -2.04
C ILE A 57 -10.02 -4.85 -1.16
N ALA A 58 -10.14 -3.71 -0.47
CA ALA A 58 -11.20 -3.45 0.49
C ALA A 58 -12.08 -2.23 0.16
N ALA A 59 -12.01 -1.66 -1.06
CA ALA A 59 -12.73 -0.43 -1.39
C ALA A 59 -14.24 -0.50 -1.13
N PHE A 60 -14.84 -1.68 -1.31
CA PHE A 60 -16.29 -1.88 -1.18
C PHE A 60 -16.69 -2.67 0.07
N VAL A 61 -15.73 -3.02 0.93
CA VAL A 61 -16.00 -3.85 2.11
C VAL A 61 -16.50 -3.00 3.29
N MET A 62 -16.10 -1.72 3.34
CA MET A 62 -16.46 -0.82 4.43
C MET A 62 -17.60 0.13 4.03
N ASN A 63 -18.83 -0.37 4.07
CA ASN A 63 -19.99 0.52 4.02
C ASN A 63 -20.14 1.22 5.37
N ARG A 64 -20.28 2.56 5.34
CA ARG A 64 -20.61 3.36 6.53
C ARG A 64 -22.09 3.68 6.51
N LEU A 65 -22.75 3.56 7.66
CA LEU A 65 -24.12 4.01 7.88
C LEU A 65 -24.09 5.27 8.75
N CYS A 66 -24.98 6.21 8.44
CA CYS A 66 -25.16 7.41 9.25
C CYS A 66 -25.77 7.01 10.60
N VAL A 67 -25.20 7.48 11.70
CA VAL A 67 -25.74 7.21 13.05
C VAL A 67 -26.81 8.23 13.42
N GLU A 68 -26.86 9.35 12.70
CA GLU A 68 -27.82 10.45 12.81
C GLU A 68 -27.99 11.16 11.45
N ASP A 69 -29.06 11.94 11.29
CA ASP A 69 -29.30 12.75 10.10
C ASP A 69 -28.17 13.75 9.89
N THR A 70 -27.51 13.71 8.74
CA THR A 70 -26.37 14.57 8.44
C THR A 70 -26.40 15.11 7.00
N PHE A 71 -25.53 16.06 6.70
CA PHE A 71 -25.37 16.62 5.36
C PHE A 71 -24.01 16.22 4.79
N VAL A 72 -24.02 15.65 3.59
CA VAL A 72 -22.80 15.42 2.78
C VAL A 72 -22.85 16.34 1.58
N GLY A 73 -22.06 17.41 1.62
CA GLY A 73 -22.14 18.49 0.65
C GLY A 73 -23.51 19.16 0.68
N LYS A 74 -24.26 19.07 -0.43
CA LYS A 74 -25.61 19.65 -0.54
C LYS A 74 -26.73 18.63 -0.29
N HIS A 75 -26.40 17.38 0.01
CA HIS A 75 -27.37 16.30 0.18
C HIS A 75 -27.60 15.99 1.66
N ARG A 76 -28.88 15.93 2.08
CA ARG A 76 -29.28 15.43 3.40
C ARG A 76 -29.35 13.91 3.36
N ILE A 77 -28.58 13.24 4.20
CA ILE A 77 -28.61 11.80 4.40
C ILE A 77 -29.32 11.53 5.72
N LYS A 78 -30.38 10.73 5.67
CA LYS A 78 -31.10 10.30 6.88
C LYS A 78 -30.39 9.12 7.53
N LYS A 79 -30.57 8.97 8.83
CA LYS A 79 -30.22 7.74 9.55
C LYS A 79 -30.93 6.52 8.94
#